data_AF-Q2LDM0-F1
#
_entry.id   AF-Q2LDM0-F1
#
_cell.length_a   1.000
_cell.length_b   1.000
_cell.length_c   1.000
_cell.angle_alpha   90.00
_cell.angle_beta   90.00
_cell.angle_gamma   90.00
#
_symmetry.space_group_name_H-M   'P 1'
#
loop_
_entity.id
_entity.type
_entity.pdbx_description
1 polymer ?
#
loop_
_entity_poly.entity_id
_entity_poly.type
_entity_poly.pdbx_seq_one_letter_code
_entity_poly.pdbx_strand_id
1 'polypeptide(L)' 'VEEAARLSQEDPDYGLRDLFNAIAKGNYPSWTFYIQVMTFREAETFPFDPFDVTKVWPHKD' A
#
# COMPACT_ATOMS: atom_id res chain seq x y z
N VAL A 1 9.80 -10.45 -10.66
CA VAL A 1 11.10 -9.91 -10.17
C VAL A 1 12.02 -9.50 -11.30
N GLU A 2 12.05 -10.22 -12.43
CA GLU A 2 12.89 -9.89 -13.59
C GLU A 2 12.73 -8.43 -14.06
N GLU A 3 11.50 -7.95 -14.25
CA GLU A 3 11.24 -6.58 -14.66
C GLU A 3 11.67 -5.53 -13.63
N ALA A 4 11.43 -5.78 -12.34
CA ALA A 4 11.87 -4.88 -11.28
C ALA A 4 13.40 -4.82 -11.18
N ALA A 5 14.08 -5.96 -11.38
CA ALA A 5 15.54 -6.01 -11.42
C ALA A 5 16.09 -5.23 -12.62
N ARG A 6 15.50 -5.41 -13.81
CA ARG A 6 15.87 -4.64 -15.01
C ARG A 6 15.70 -3.14 -14.79
N LEU A 7 14.54 -2.71 -14.30
CA LEU A 7 14.27 -1.29 -13.99
C LEU A 7 15.26 -0.74 -12.97
N SER A 8 15.61 -1.49 -11.91
CA SER A 8 16.58 -1.02 -10.92
C SER A 8 17.99 -0.78 -11.49
N GLN A 9 18.35 -1.47 -12.58
CA GLN A 9 19.66 -1.32 -13.23
C GLN A 9 19.66 -0.23 -14.29
N GLU A 10 18.63 -0.22 -15.15
CA GLU A 10 18.55 0.70 -16.29
C GLU A 10 18.00 2.07 -15.92
N ASP A 11 17.18 2.13 -14.86
CA ASP A 11 16.47 3.32 -14.44
C ASP A 11 16.19 3.30 -12.92
N PRO A 12 17.21 3.56 -12.09
CA PRO A 12 17.08 3.51 -10.63
C PRO A 12 16.05 4.52 -10.08
N ASP A 13 15.77 5.59 -10.83
CA ASP A 13 14.83 6.66 -10.43
C ASP A 13 13.42 6.46 -10.99
N TYR A 14 13.08 5.28 -11.52
CA TYR A 14 11.82 5.01 -12.22
C TYR A 14 10.59 5.54 -11.48
N GLY A 15 10.42 5.20 -10.20
CA GLY A 15 9.26 5.62 -9.42
C GLY A 15 9.17 7.13 -9.19
N LEU A 16 10.31 7.80 -8.99
CA LEU A 16 10.37 9.25 -8.85
C LEU A 16 10.01 9.93 -10.17
N ARG A 17 10.62 9.47 -11.28
CA ARG A 17 10.40 10.02 -12.61
C ARG A 17 8.95 9.82 -13.07
N ASP A 18 8.35 8.66 -12.78
CA ASP A 18 6.96 8.37 -13.10
C ASP A 18 6.02 9.36 -12.39
N LEU A 19 6.16 9.51 -11.07
CA LEU A 19 5.37 10.45 -10.28
C LEU A 19 5.55 11.90 -10.75
N PHE A 20 6.78 12.35 -10.96
CA PHE A 20 7.08 13.70 -11.43
C PHE A 20 6.41 13.97 -12.78
N ASN A 21 6.54 13.05 -13.73
CA ASN A 21 5.97 13.19 -15.06
C ASN A 21 4.44 13.14 -15.05
N ALA A 22 3.84 12.32 -14.19
CA ALA A 22 2.39 12.26 -14.02
C ALA A 22 1.84 13.64 -13.59
N ILE A 23 2.47 14.25 -12.59
CA ILE A 23 2.13 15.60 -12.12
C ILE A 23 2.37 16.65 -13.22
N ALA A 24 3.53 16.63 -13.88
CA ALA A 24 3.86 17.59 -14.93
C ALA A 24 2.92 17.55 -16.13
N LYS A 25 2.30 16.39 -16.40
CA LYS A 25 1.31 16.19 -17.47
C LYS A 25 -0.13 16.48 -17.04
N GLY A 26 -0.36 16.88 -15.78
CA GLY A 26 -1.69 17.10 -15.22
C GLY A 26 -2.45 15.82 -14.84
N ASN A 27 -1.78 14.66 -14.89
CA ASN A 27 -2.32 13.38 -14.45
C ASN A 27 -2.07 13.21 -12.94
N TYR A 28 -2.72 14.02 -12.12
CA TYR A 28 -2.49 14.02 -10.69
C TYR A 28 -2.94 12.68 -10.05
N PRO A 29 -2.05 11.97 -9.34
CA PRO A 29 -2.45 10.77 -8.63
C PRO A 29 -3.38 11.14 -7.46
N SER A 30 -4.37 10.28 -7.22
CA SER A 30 -5.34 10.44 -6.15
C SER A 30 -5.58 9.11 -5.44
N TRP A 31 -5.86 9.16 -4.15
CA TRP A 31 -6.16 7.98 -3.34
C TRP A 31 -7.49 8.16 -2.64
N THR A 32 -8.29 7.08 -2.62
CA THR A 32 -9.51 7.01 -1.81
C THR A 32 -9.17 6.49 -0.43
N PHE A 33 -9.56 7.23 0.59
CA PHE A 33 -9.32 6.89 1.99
C PHE A 33 -10.41 5.97 2.54
N TYR A 34 -10.00 4.92 3.25
CA TYR A 34 -10.87 3.96 3.93
C TYR A 34 -10.35 3.68 5.34
N ILE A 35 -11.26 3.28 6.23
CA ILE A 35 -10.93 2.78 7.57
C ILE A 35 -11.54 1.40 7.77
N GLN A 36 -10.84 0.54 8.50
CA GLN A 36 -11.41 -0.67 9.09
C GLN A 36 -11.70 -0.38 10.57
N VAL A 37 -12.88 -0.77 11.04
CA VAL A 37 -13.32 -0.54 12.42
C VAL A 37 -13.55 -1.90 13.08
N MET A 38 -12.96 -2.08 14.25
CA MET A 38 -13.10 -3.29 15.06
C MET A 38 -13.56 -2.89 16.47
N THR A 39 -14.58 -3.59 16.97
CA THR A 39 -15.05 -3.45 18.35
C THR A 39 -14.18 -4.24 19.32
N PHE A 40 -14.20 -3.89 20.61
CA PHE A 40 -13.47 -4.64 21.63
C PHE A 40 -13.85 -6.13 21.70
N ARG A 41 -15.14 -6.45 21.49
CA ARG A 41 -15.62 -7.83 21.48
C ARG A 41 -15.06 -8.64 20.30
N GLU A 42 -14.93 -8.02 19.13
CA GLU A 42 -14.32 -8.67 17.97
C GLU A 42 -12.83 -8.91 18.22
N ALA A 43 -12.14 -7.92 18.79
CA ALA A 43 -10.72 -8.01 19.14
C ALA A 43 -10.40 -9.17 20.10
N GLU A 44 -11.27 -9.46 21.08
CA GLU A 44 -11.10 -10.58 22.03
C GLU A 44 -11.09 -11.95 21.35
N THR A 45 -11.81 -12.09 20.24
CA THR A 45 -11.94 -13.36 19.51
C THR A 45 -11.11 -13.42 18.23
N PHE A 46 -10.38 -12.34 17.92
CA PHE A 46 -9.64 -12.24 16.66
C PHE A 46 -8.43 -13.19 16.66
N PRO A 47 -8.06 -13.82 15.53
CA PRO A 47 -7.01 -14.83 15.50
C PRO A 47 -5.59 -14.33 15.85
N PHE A 48 -5.38 -13.03 15.92
CA PHE A 48 -4.11 -12.40 16.28
C PHE A 48 -4.32 -11.04 16.94
N ASP A 49 -3.27 -10.52 17.58
CA ASP A 49 -3.30 -9.24 18.27
C ASP A 49 -3.62 -8.09 17.28
N PRO A 50 -4.69 -7.29 17.50
CA PRO A 50 -5.03 -6.15 16.66
C PRO A 50 -3.92 -5.09 16.58
N PHE A 51 -2.96 -5.07 17.51
CA PHE A 51 -1.83 -4.15 17.54
C PHE A 51 -0.52 -4.74 16.99
N ASP A 52 -0.52 -5.99 16.53
CA ASP A 52 0.64 -6.60 15.85
C ASP A 52 0.79 -6.02 14.43
N VAL A 53 1.73 -5.09 14.27
CA VAL A 53 2.04 -4.41 12.99
C VAL A 53 2.65 -5.33 11.93
N THR A 54 2.88 -6.60 12.24
CA THR A 54 3.30 -7.62 11.25
C THR A 54 2.11 -8.34 10.61
N LYS A 55 0.89 -8.08 11.07
CA LYS A 55 -0.35 -8.72 10.59
C LYS A 55 -1.21 -7.72 9.83
N VAL A 56 -1.97 -8.25 8.87
CA VAL A 56 -2.97 -7.50 8.10
C VAL A 56 -4.33 -8.08 8.39
N TRP A 57 -5.30 -7.22 8.70
CA TRP A 57 -6.70 -7.63 8.87
C TRP A 57 -7.30 -7.93 7.50
N PRO A 58 -7.82 -9.15 7.26
CA PRO A 58 -8.44 -9.48 5.98
C PRO A 58 -9.57 -8.50 5.64
N HIS A 59 -9.66 -8.09 4.37
CA HIS A 59 -10.78 -7.28 3.88
C HIS A 59 -11.98 -8.14 3.45
N LYS A 60 -11.84 -9.48 3.47
CA LYS A 60 -12.86 -10.43 2.97
C LYS A 60 -13.90 -10.82 4.01
N ASP A 61 -13.73 -10.35 5.24
CA ASP A 61 -14.70 -10.50 6.32
C ASP A 61 -15.52 -9.22 6.47
#